data_AF-A0A2C8F4N4-F1
#
_entry.id   AF-A0A2C8F4N4-F1
#
_cell.length_a   1.000
_cell.length_b   1.000
_cell.length_c   1.000
_cell.angle_alpha   90.00
_cell.angle_beta   90.00
_cell.angle_gamma   90.00
#
_symmetry.space_group_name_H-M   'P 1'
#
loop_
_entity.id
_entity.type
_entity.pdbx_description
1 polymer ?
#
loop_
_entity_poly.entity_id
_entity_poly.type
_entity_poly.pdbx_seq_one_letter_code
_entity_poly.pdbx_strand_id
1 'polypeptide(L)'
;MKITVWDGDKKKFKGKLRTRTEASATYAKWEGESYLVRNNNEIWLTGSPPNSPNEQSQNNNPDDTPPSSSAQPAPEYSPPTEPPADDFFAGLSPTDGTDVDTPAPLPSEGINWDPSQEAVIQASQDAKLLVSAGPGTGKTAVACKRVAHLIEKHGCNPNRIWLISFTRTAVAEIRARIASHLTSKYDAYSVRIATLDSFAWKINSGFDEEACLDGSFENNIDATIDLVRRDEDVFYHLSKADHLIVDEAQDFIGNRATLVLEIINKLQENAGVTVFADEAQAIYGFSIGDSEADSPDASRTLPQRIRVQNRFEETELTTIHRTSSLGLKSIFQGTRHEVLEESSHTLSKYHNICDQIRNKADFMDDDEFDPLRLPQEDSCFALFRSKKEVLKASSTMKASPHRIRMGNISAGIVPWIGALLSGIDQSHLKSRDFKTLWVEREIEPIAQGADPDSAWKSLKKLGGGIKKPKVDLAKLRKNLANQNLPPELVLPELGMNGPILGTIHAAKGREAEHVYLCLPPNVGGRQADYDEETRVMFVGATRAKSCLHVYKGFKTSFGNRAGEERVWEKAWGQGQGPVARVQIGCPSDIETSAHPLFASVPCAPHPI
;
A
#
# COMPACT_ATOMS: atom_id res chain seq x y z
N MET A 1 14.52 -29.36 19.80
CA MET A 1 13.87 -28.04 19.82
C MET A 1 13.97 -27.41 21.21
N LYS A 2 13.98 -26.07 21.38
CA LYS A 2 14.00 -25.42 22.70
C LYS A 2 12.55 -25.37 23.23
N ILE A 3 12.25 -26.16 24.25
CA ILE A 3 10.90 -26.44 24.73
C ILE A 3 10.75 -26.07 26.20
N THR A 4 9.57 -25.56 26.57
CA THR A 4 9.15 -25.35 27.96
C THR A 4 8.16 -26.43 28.38
N VAL A 5 8.36 -27.05 29.56
CA VAL A 5 7.45 -28.07 30.11
C VAL A 5 6.73 -27.50 31.32
N TRP A 6 5.40 -27.62 31.32
CA TRP A 6 4.47 -27.15 32.33
C TRP A 6 3.71 -28.31 32.96
N ASP A 7 3.33 -28.15 34.24
CA ASP A 7 2.50 -29.07 35.02
C ASP A 7 1.48 -28.24 35.78
N GLY A 8 0.26 -28.11 35.23
CA GLY A 8 -0.61 -26.98 35.53
C GLY A 8 0.12 -25.65 35.36
N ASP A 9 -0.08 -24.70 36.27
CA ASP A 9 0.55 -23.36 36.21
C ASP A 9 2.04 -23.35 36.60
N LYS A 10 2.64 -24.52 36.90
CA LYS A 10 4.05 -24.61 37.33
C LYS A 10 4.95 -25.03 36.18
N LYS A 11 5.92 -24.17 35.87
CA LYS A 11 6.99 -24.47 34.92
C LYS A 11 7.99 -25.46 35.54
N LYS A 12 8.13 -26.64 34.93
CA LYS A 12 9.05 -27.70 35.36
C LYS A 12 10.40 -27.63 34.67
N PHE A 13 10.43 -27.26 33.39
CA PHE A 13 11.66 -27.28 32.59
C PHE A 13 11.65 -26.23 31.48
N LYS A 14 12.84 -25.72 31.11
CA LYS A 14 13.04 -24.95 29.86
C LYS A 14 14.43 -25.23 29.32
N GLY A 15 14.52 -25.87 28.17
CA GLY A 15 15.78 -26.31 27.60
C GLY A 15 15.61 -27.00 26.25
N LYS A 16 16.67 -27.59 25.70
CA LYS A 16 16.58 -28.36 24.45
C LYS A 16 16.09 -29.77 24.75
N LEU A 17 15.00 -30.20 24.11
CA LEU A 17 14.53 -31.59 24.11
C LEU A 17 14.64 -32.18 22.70
N ARG A 18 14.80 -33.51 22.66
CA ARG A 18 14.82 -34.28 21.40
C ARG A 18 13.40 -34.40 20.87
N THR A 19 13.20 -34.05 19.61
CA THR A 19 11.89 -34.01 18.95
C THR A 19 11.81 -34.96 17.77
N ARG A 20 10.60 -35.42 17.44
CA ARG A 20 10.25 -36.21 16.26
C ARG A 20 8.94 -35.68 15.69
N THR A 21 8.86 -35.51 14.38
CA THR A 21 7.65 -35.01 13.70
C THR A 21 7.04 -36.12 12.86
N GLU A 22 5.74 -36.35 13.01
CA GLU A 22 4.97 -37.34 12.26
C GLU A 22 3.61 -36.75 11.89
N ALA A 23 3.19 -36.90 10.62
CA ALA A 23 1.88 -36.45 10.12
C ALA A 23 1.48 -35.04 10.58
N SER A 24 2.39 -34.06 10.40
CA SER A 24 2.22 -32.65 10.76
C SER A 24 2.15 -32.33 12.26
N ALA A 25 2.37 -33.30 13.15
CA ALA A 25 2.46 -33.12 14.60
C ALA A 25 3.90 -33.34 15.10
N THR A 26 4.39 -32.45 15.98
CA THR A 26 5.74 -32.57 16.57
C THR A 26 5.66 -33.08 18.00
N TYR A 27 6.41 -34.11 18.33
CA TYR A 27 6.51 -34.71 19.66
C TYR A 27 7.90 -34.50 20.25
N ALA A 28 8.00 -34.43 21.57
CA ALA A 28 9.24 -34.26 22.31
C ALA A 28 9.34 -35.26 23.46
N LYS A 29 10.54 -35.82 23.67
CA LYS A 29 10.79 -36.71 24.81
C LYS A 29 11.15 -35.92 26.06
N TRP A 30 10.43 -36.17 27.15
CA TRP A 30 10.71 -35.63 28.48
C TRP A 30 10.50 -36.73 29.52
N GLU A 31 11.49 -36.96 30.40
CA GLU A 31 11.49 -38.04 31.41
C GLU A 31 11.10 -39.44 30.88
N GLY A 32 11.52 -39.76 29.65
CA GLY A 32 11.30 -41.07 29.02
C GLY A 32 10.03 -41.17 28.17
N GLU A 33 9.04 -40.32 28.44
CA GLU A 33 7.75 -40.27 27.76
C GLU A 33 7.75 -39.27 26.59
N SER A 34 6.88 -39.51 25.60
CA SER A 34 6.72 -38.63 24.43
C SER A 34 5.48 -37.75 24.57
N TYR A 35 5.65 -36.44 24.46
CA TYR A 35 4.55 -35.48 24.57
C TYR A 35 4.41 -34.65 23.29
N LEU A 36 3.17 -34.33 22.94
CA LEU A 36 2.87 -33.42 21.84
C LEU A 36 3.36 -32.01 22.16
N VAL A 37 4.15 -31.43 21.25
CA VAL A 37 4.59 -30.04 21.31
C VAL A 37 3.49 -29.17 20.73
N ARG A 38 2.89 -28.33 21.57
CA ARG A 38 1.84 -27.38 21.17
C ARG A 38 2.45 -26.09 20.62
N ASN A 39 1.59 -25.23 20.08
CA ASN A 39 1.95 -23.88 19.60
C ASN A 39 2.82 -23.15 20.65
N ASN A 40 3.89 -22.50 20.20
CA ASN A 40 4.94 -21.85 21.01
C ASN A 40 5.98 -22.76 21.68
N ASN A 41 6.17 -24.00 21.22
CA ASN A 41 7.17 -24.95 21.72
C ASN A 41 6.97 -25.33 23.20
N GLU A 42 5.73 -25.65 23.57
CA GLU A 42 5.37 -26.00 24.94
C GLU A 42 4.79 -27.42 25.07
N ILE A 43 5.05 -28.04 26.21
CA ILE A 43 4.47 -29.32 26.65
C ILE A 43 3.74 -29.08 27.97
N TRP A 44 2.54 -29.65 28.10
CA TRP A 44 1.73 -29.60 29.33
C TRP A 44 1.49 -31.03 29.84
N LEU A 45 2.00 -31.35 31.03
CA LEU A 45 1.95 -32.68 31.64
C LEU A 45 0.58 -32.98 32.26
N THR A 46 -0.04 -31.96 32.89
CA THR A 46 -1.38 -32.03 33.46
C THR A 46 -2.10 -30.68 33.23
N GLY A 47 -3.40 -30.74 32.93
CA GLY A 47 -4.22 -29.56 32.64
C GLY A 47 -4.05 -29.01 31.21
N SER A 48 -5.12 -28.47 30.65
CA SER A 48 -5.07 -27.69 29.40
C SER A 48 -4.60 -26.26 29.68
N PRO A 49 -3.92 -25.59 28.73
CA PRO A 49 -3.48 -24.20 28.89
C PRO A 49 -4.68 -23.28 29.14
N PRO A 50 -4.49 -22.15 29.85
CA PRO A 50 -5.56 -21.16 30.01
C PRO A 50 -5.92 -20.56 28.63
N ASN A 51 -7.07 -21.00 28.11
CA ASN A 51 -7.81 -20.57 26.93
C ASN A 51 -7.08 -20.56 25.57
N SER A 52 -7.45 -21.53 24.72
CA SER A 52 -7.53 -21.39 23.26
C SER A 52 -8.87 -22.02 22.82
N PRO A 53 -9.65 -21.38 21.93
CA PRO A 53 -10.96 -21.88 21.54
C PRO A 53 -10.87 -23.06 20.55
N ASN A 54 -11.81 -24.00 20.71
CA ASN A 54 -12.15 -25.16 19.86
C ASN A 54 -11.28 -26.41 19.93
N GLU A 55 -11.68 -27.34 20.80
CA GLU A 55 -11.76 -28.77 20.48
C GLU A 55 -13.05 -29.32 21.12
N GLN A 56 -14.13 -29.44 20.35
CA GLN A 56 -15.28 -30.23 20.75
C GLN A 56 -14.96 -31.70 20.49
N SER A 57 -15.07 -32.47 21.57
CA SER A 57 -14.97 -33.92 21.66
C SER A 57 -15.82 -34.66 20.62
N GLN A 58 -15.17 -35.52 19.84
CA GLN A 58 -15.82 -36.67 19.20
C GLN A 58 -16.29 -37.63 20.30
N ASN A 59 -17.61 -37.85 20.37
CA ASN A 59 -18.17 -39.02 21.04
C ASN A 59 -18.58 -40.02 19.95
N ASN A 60 -17.93 -41.19 19.97
CA ASN A 60 -18.33 -42.37 19.22
C ASN A 60 -19.68 -42.89 19.69
N ASN A 61 -20.49 -43.40 18.76
CA ASN A 61 -21.24 -44.62 19.02
C ASN A 61 -21.30 -45.48 17.74
N PRO A 62 -21.14 -46.81 17.85
CA PRO A 62 -21.14 -47.75 16.75
C PRO A 62 -22.55 -48.36 16.57
N ASP A 63 -23.06 -48.41 15.35
CA ASP A 63 -23.81 -49.55 14.81
C ASP A 63 -24.39 -49.23 13.42
N ASP A 64 -24.49 -50.30 12.64
CA ASP A 64 -25.25 -50.52 11.40
C ASP A 64 -24.57 -50.32 10.04
N THR A 65 -24.28 -51.48 9.45
CA THR A 65 -23.98 -51.84 8.07
C THR A 65 -25.18 -51.60 7.10
N PRO A 66 -24.96 -51.65 5.77
CA PRO A 66 -25.67 -50.84 4.76
C PRO A 66 -26.85 -51.56 4.09
N PRO A 67 -27.56 -50.87 3.16
CA PRO A 67 -27.73 -51.51 1.86
C PRO A 67 -27.64 -50.60 0.61
N SER A 68 -26.96 -51.17 -0.40
CA SER A 68 -27.25 -51.25 -1.84
C SER A 68 -27.67 -50.02 -2.68
N SER A 69 -26.78 -49.72 -3.65
CA SER A 69 -26.98 -49.51 -5.09
C SER A 69 -28.29 -48.96 -5.64
N SER A 70 -28.17 -47.89 -6.43
CA SER A 70 -28.68 -47.84 -7.81
C SER A 70 -28.01 -46.71 -8.58
N ALA A 71 -27.13 -47.11 -9.52
CA ALA A 71 -26.61 -46.23 -10.56
C ALA A 71 -27.74 -45.86 -11.54
N GLN A 72 -27.74 -44.60 -12.00
CA GLN A 72 -28.39 -44.20 -13.24
C GLN A 72 -27.41 -43.38 -14.10
N PRO A 73 -27.49 -43.52 -15.44
CA PRO A 73 -26.42 -43.14 -16.35
C PRO A 73 -26.42 -41.64 -16.67
N ALA A 74 -25.23 -41.14 -17.00
CA ALA A 74 -25.03 -39.80 -17.55
C ALA A 74 -25.71 -39.67 -18.92
N PRO A 75 -26.39 -38.54 -19.22
CA PRO A 75 -26.74 -38.21 -20.60
C PRO A 75 -25.50 -37.72 -21.35
N GLU A 76 -25.25 -38.33 -22.51
CA GLU A 76 -24.36 -37.80 -23.55
C GLU A 76 -24.83 -36.41 -23.99
N TYR A 77 -23.93 -35.43 -24.02
CA TYR A 77 -24.14 -34.20 -24.77
C TYR A 77 -22.86 -33.78 -25.52
N SER A 78 -23.03 -33.58 -26.81
CA SER A 78 -22.03 -33.22 -27.82
C SER A 78 -21.40 -31.82 -27.59
N PRO A 79 -20.20 -31.56 -28.12
CA PRO A 79 -19.43 -30.35 -27.79
C PRO A 79 -20.11 -29.09 -28.36
N PRO A 80 -20.23 -27.99 -27.59
CA PRO A 80 -20.44 -26.69 -28.19
C PRO A 80 -19.12 -26.22 -28.83
N THR A 81 -19.25 -25.88 -30.11
CA THR A 81 -18.38 -25.03 -30.92
C THR A 81 -17.67 -23.91 -30.15
N GLU A 82 -16.42 -23.64 -30.54
CA GLU A 82 -15.57 -22.51 -30.13
C GLU A 82 -16.35 -21.24 -29.73
N PRO A 83 -16.08 -20.63 -28.56
CA PRO A 83 -16.49 -19.25 -28.34
C PRO A 83 -15.55 -18.29 -29.10
N PRO A 84 -16.09 -17.16 -29.58
CA PRO A 84 -15.38 -16.22 -30.45
C PRO A 84 -14.32 -15.43 -29.68
N ALA A 85 -13.33 -14.95 -30.42
CA ALA A 85 -12.49 -13.85 -29.98
C ALA A 85 -13.33 -12.61 -29.63
N ASP A 86 -12.88 -11.92 -28.57
CA ASP A 86 -13.11 -10.52 -28.24
C ASP A 86 -14.37 -10.04 -27.49
N ASP A 87 -14.12 -8.92 -26.79
CA ASP A 87 -15.04 -7.88 -26.28
C ASP A 87 -15.64 -8.01 -24.87
N PHE A 88 -14.78 -7.88 -23.85
CA PHE A 88 -15.17 -7.35 -22.53
C PHE A 88 -14.89 -5.84 -22.36
N PHE A 89 -14.48 -5.13 -23.43
CA PHE A 89 -14.27 -3.67 -23.44
C PHE A 89 -15.43 -2.86 -24.05
N ALA A 90 -16.50 -3.50 -24.51
CA ALA A 90 -17.70 -2.82 -24.99
C ALA A 90 -18.57 -2.32 -23.81
N GLY A 91 -18.16 -1.21 -23.19
CA GLY A 91 -18.94 -0.57 -22.12
C GLY A 91 -18.69 0.93 -21.92
N LEU A 92 -17.81 1.55 -22.71
CA LEU A 92 -17.62 3.01 -22.71
C LEU A 92 -17.63 3.51 -24.16
N SER A 93 -18.83 3.62 -24.73
CA SER A 93 -19.07 4.51 -25.86
C SER A 93 -19.08 5.96 -25.36
N PRO A 94 -18.59 6.92 -26.15
CA PRO A 94 -18.55 8.33 -25.76
C PRO A 94 -19.97 8.89 -25.73
N THR A 95 -20.50 9.17 -24.55
CA THR A 95 -21.63 10.07 -24.41
C THR A 95 -21.09 11.46 -24.08
N ASP A 96 -21.49 12.42 -24.90
CA ASP A 96 -21.16 13.83 -24.83
C ASP A 96 -21.18 14.41 -23.41
N GLY A 97 -20.11 15.18 -23.12
CA GLY A 97 -20.07 16.31 -22.21
C GLY A 97 -20.68 16.16 -20.82
N THR A 98 -19.82 15.91 -19.82
CA THR A 98 -19.85 16.61 -18.51
C THR A 98 -18.49 16.45 -17.85
N ASP A 99 -17.93 17.58 -17.42
CA ASP A 99 -16.63 17.75 -16.76
C ASP A 99 -16.46 16.79 -15.58
N VAL A 100 -15.59 15.79 -15.77
CA VAL A 100 -14.94 15.09 -14.66
C VAL A 100 -13.82 16.01 -14.21
N ASP A 101 -13.73 16.26 -12.90
CA ASP A 101 -12.69 17.07 -12.27
C ASP A 101 -11.30 16.56 -12.71
N THR A 102 -10.83 17.18 -13.79
CA THR A 102 -9.59 16.82 -14.46
C THR A 102 -8.53 17.58 -13.69
N PRO A 103 -7.40 16.96 -13.30
CA PRO A 103 -6.28 17.72 -12.77
C PRO A 103 -6.03 18.89 -13.71
N ALA A 104 -5.89 20.10 -13.15
CA ALA A 104 -5.75 21.34 -13.92
C ALA A 104 -4.87 21.09 -15.15
N PRO A 105 -5.32 21.42 -16.37
CA PRO A 105 -4.56 21.15 -17.58
C PRO A 105 -3.16 21.74 -17.39
N LEU A 106 -2.15 20.87 -17.42
CA LEU A 106 -0.76 21.29 -17.37
C LEU A 106 -0.54 22.31 -18.49
N PRO A 107 0.13 23.44 -18.23
CA PRO A 107 0.30 24.49 -19.21
C PRO A 107 0.89 23.92 -20.51
N SER A 108 0.25 24.24 -21.63
CA SER A 108 0.60 23.81 -22.98
C SER A 108 1.87 24.45 -23.54
N GLU A 109 2.67 25.10 -22.69
CA GLU A 109 4.02 25.52 -23.05
C GLU A 109 4.94 24.30 -22.97
N GLY A 110 5.66 24.02 -24.06
CA GLY A 110 6.49 22.82 -24.18
C GLY A 110 7.42 22.68 -22.98
N ILE A 111 7.25 21.60 -22.22
CA ILE A 111 8.19 21.22 -21.17
C ILE A 111 9.58 21.16 -21.80
N ASN A 112 10.48 22.01 -21.32
CA ASN A 112 11.88 21.98 -21.74
C ASN A 112 12.58 20.85 -20.98
N TRP A 113 12.80 19.73 -21.66
CA TRP A 113 13.52 18.59 -21.10
C TRP A 113 15.01 18.88 -21.08
N ASP A 114 15.66 18.58 -19.95
CA ASP A 114 17.11 18.71 -19.88
C ASP A 114 17.81 17.58 -20.68
N PRO A 115 19.12 17.71 -21.01
CA PRO A 115 19.81 16.72 -21.83
C PRO A 115 19.76 15.28 -21.30
N SER A 116 19.75 15.09 -19.97
CA SER A 116 19.67 13.75 -19.38
C SER A 116 18.28 13.14 -19.53
N GLN A 117 17.23 13.95 -19.42
CA GLN A 117 15.86 13.53 -19.67
C GLN A 117 15.63 13.23 -21.15
N GLU A 118 16.12 14.09 -22.05
CA GLU A 118 15.96 13.90 -23.49
C GLU A 118 16.69 12.65 -23.98
N ALA A 119 17.88 12.35 -23.45
CA ALA A 119 18.60 11.12 -23.75
C ALA A 119 17.77 9.86 -23.43
N VAL A 120 17.09 9.84 -22.28
CA VAL A 120 16.19 8.73 -21.92
C VAL A 120 14.93 8.71 -22.80
N ILE A 121 14.35 9.86 -23.13
CA ILE A 121 13.15 9.95 -23.95
C ILE A 121 13.41 9.47 -25.39
N GLN A 122 14.53 9.88 -25.99
CA GLN A 122 14.89 9.61 -27.39
C GLN A 122 15.69 8.32 -27.60
N ALA A 123 16.10 7.63 -26.53
CA ALA A 123 16.77 6.34 -26.66
C ALA A 123 15.91 5.36 -27.48
N SER A 124 16.59 4.48 -28.24
CA SER A 124 15.93 3.57 -29.18
C SER A 124 14.83 2.73 -28.53
N GLN A 125 13.89 2.27 -29.35
CA GLN A 125 12.74 1.48 -28.89
C GLN A 125 13.14 0.16 -28.22
N ASP A 126 14.29 -0.40 -28.60
CA ASP A 126 14.86 -1.67 -28.11
C ASP A 126 15.88 -1.47 -26.98
N ALA A 127 16.14 -0.21 -26.59
CA ALA A 127 17.09 0.11 -25.53
C ALA A 127 16.66 -0.51 -24.18
N LYS A 128 17.65 -1.04 -23.46
CA LYS A 128 17.51 -1.55 -22.10
C LYS A 128 18.20 -0.58 -21.15
N LEU A 129 17.41 0.26 -20.49
CA LEU A 129 17.89 1.38 -19.68
C LEU A 129 17.58 1.13 -18.20
N LEU A 130 18.59 1.30 -17.36
CA LEU A 130 18.42 1.48 -15.92
C LEU A 130 18.67 2.95 -15.59
N VAL A 131 17.60 3.66 -15.25
CA VAL A 131 17.59 5.11 -15.04
C VAL A 131 17.62 5.41 -13.54
N SER A 132 18.76 5.87 -13.03
CA SER A 132 18.88 6.46 -11.70
C SER A 132 18.24 7.85 -11.73
N ALA A 133 17.24 8.09 -10.89
CA ALA A 133 16.49 9.34 -10.90
C ALA A 133 16.23 9.81 -9.48
N GLY A 134 17.03 10.77 -9.00
CA GLY A 134 16.87 11.36 -7.66
C GLY A 134 15.53 12.10 -7.47
N PRO A 135 15.21 12.52 -6.24
CA PRO A 135 13.98 13.26 -5.96
C PRO A 135 13.89 14.52 -6.82
N GLY A 136 12.73 14.75 -7.43
CA GLY A 136 12.48 15.97 -8.20
C GLY A 136 13.16 16.06 -9.57
N THR A 137 13.80 14.99 -10.05
CA THR A 137 14.43 14.93 -11.38
C THR A 137 13.45 14.64 -12.53
N GLY A 138 12.17 14.44 -12.22
CA GLY A 138 11.13 14.23 -13.24
C GLY A 138 10.91 12.77 -13.66
N LYS A 139 11.41 11.78 -12.91
CA LYS A 139 11.27 10.33 -13.16
C LYS A 139 9.97 9.90 -13.85
N THR A 140 8.83 10.08 -13.20
CA THR A 140 7.52 9.69 -13.76
C THR A 140 7.12 10.52 -14.99
N ALA A 141 7.52 11.79 -15.06
CA ALA A 141 7.25 12.64 -16.24
C ALA A 141 8.07 12.17 -17.46
N VAL A 142 9.35 11.83 -17.26
CA VAL A 142 10.21 11.22 -18.28
C VAL A 142 9.66 9.87 -18.73
N ALA A 143 9.20 9.02 -17.80
CA ALA A 143 8.54 7.76 -18.14
C ALA A 143 7.30 7.97 -19.03
N CYS A 144 6.42 8.92 -18.67
CA CYS A 144 5.24 9.25 -19.47
C CYS A 144 5.60 9.81 -20.85
N LYS A 145 6.61 10.68 -20.92
CA LYS A 145 7.06 11.27 -22.18
C LYS A 145 7.75 10.24 -23.09
N ARG A 146 8.50 9.29 -22.52
CA ARG A 146 9.07 8.16 -23.25
C ARG A 146 8.00 7.27 -23.87
N VAL A 147 6.91 6.96 -23.15
CA VAL A 147 5.75 6.26 -23.74
C VAL A 147 5.22 7.02 -24.95
N ALA A 148 4.99 8.33 -24.80
CA ALA A 148 4.48 9.14 -25.90
C ALA A 148 5.45 9.17 -27.10
N HIS A 149 6.76 9.24 -26.84
CA HIS A 149 7.80 9.19 -27.88
C HIS A 149 7.82 7.85 -28.62
N LEU A 150 7.72 6.72 -27.91
CA LEU A 150 7.62 5.38 -28.53
C LEU A 150 6.41 5.28 -29.46
N ILE A 151 5.26 5.82 -29.05
CA ILE A 151 4.05 5.80 -29.88
C ILE A 151 4.19 6.73 -31.09
N GLU A 152 4.54 7.99 -30.89
CA GLU A 152 4.48 9.02 -31.95
C GLU A 152 5.68 9.02 -32.89
N LYS A 153 6.88 8.66 -32.40
CA LYS A 153 8.13 8.71 -33.18
C LYS A 153 8.60 7.35 -33.65
N HIS A 154 8.42 6.31 -32.83
CA HIS A 154 8.78 4.94 -33.22
C HIS A 154 7.61 4.15 -33.80
N GLY A 155 6.37 4.66 -33.70
CA GLY A 155 5.19 3.97 -34.24
C GLY A 155 4.84 2.69 -33.48
N CYS A 156 5.30 2.55 -32.23
CA CYS A 156 4.99 1.40 -31.40
C CYS A 156 3.48 1.34 -31.14
N ASN A 157 2.90 0.14 -31.21
CA ASN A 157 1.48 -0.04 -30.91
C ASN A 157 1.25 0.20 -29.41
N PRO A 158 0.38 1.15 -28.99
CA PRO A 158 0.15 1.43 -27.57
C PRO A 158 -0.22 0.19 -26.74
N ASN A 159 -0.94 -0.78 -27.31
CA ASN A 159 -1.35 -2.02 -26.64
C ASN A 159 -0.17 -2.97 -26.34
N ARG A 160 1.01 -2.72 -26.94
CA ARG A 160 2.26 -3.47 -26.75
C ARG A 160 3.27 -2.73 -25.88
N ILE A 161 2.92 -1.55 -25.35
CA ILE A 161 3.73 -0.83 -24.36
C ILE A 161 3.13 -1.07 -22.98
N TRP A 162 3.93 -1.62 -22.08
CA TRP A 162 3.51 -1.94 -20.72
C TRP A 162 4.21 -1.03 -19.73
N LEU A 163 3.47 -0.50 -18.78
CA LEU A 163 3.99 0.33 -17.69
C LEU A 163 3.53 -0.24 -16.35
N ILE A 164 4.49 -0.71 -15.57
CA ILE A 164 4.30 -1.26 -14.23
C ILE A 164 4.71 -0.21 -13.19
N SER A 165 3.84 0.02 -12.21
CA SER A 165 4.12 0.88 -11.05
C SER A 165 3.89 0.12 -9.73
N PHE A 166 4.37 0.68 -8.62
CA PHE A 166 4.20 0.09 -7.29
C PHE A 166 2.82 0.37 -6.69
N THR A 167 2.22 1.54 -6.94
CA THR A 167 0.96 1.97 -6.28
C THR A 167 -0.18 2.19 -7.27
N ARG A 168 -1.42 1.95 -6.82
CA ARG A 168 -2.63 2.19 -7.65
C ARG A 168 -2.84 3.68 -7.95
N THR A 169 -2.49 4.56 -7.01
CA THR A 169 -2.59 6.02 -7.19
C THR A 169 -1.71 6.48 -8.36
N ALA A 170 -0.49 5.93 -8.48
CA ALA A 170 0.40 6.25 -9.59
C ALA A 170 -0.19 5.85 -10.96
N VAL A 171 -0.92 4.72 -11.05
CA VAL A 171 -1.51 4.25 -12.33
C VAL A 171 -2.47 5.28 -12.94
N ALA A 172 -3.36 5.86 -12.13
CA ALA A 172 -4.33 6.85 -12.61
C ALA A 172 -3.63 8.14 -13.08
N GLU A 173 -2.66 8.61 -12.30
CA GLU A 173 -1.87 9.80 -12.60
C GLU A 173 -1.02 9.62 -13.86
N ILE A 174 -0.34 8.47 -14.01
CA ILE A 174 0.49 8.15 -15.17
C ILE A 174 -0.36 8.14 -16.45
N ARG A 175 -1.57 7.57 -16.42
CA ARG A 175 -2.47 7.56 -17.58
C ARG A 175 -2.84 8.98 -18.02
N ALA A 176 -3.21 9.84 -17.06
CA ALA A 176 -3.55 11.23 -17.35
C ALA A 176 -2.34 12.00 -17.92
N ARG A 177 -1.14 11.77 -17.38
CA ARG A 177 0.10 12.39 -17.85
C ARG A 177 0.49 11.92 -19.27
N ILE A 178 0.39 10.62 -19.56
CA ILE A 178 0.61 10.10 -20.93
C ILE A 178 -0.36 10.75 -21.91
N ALA A 179 -1.65 10.84 -21.56
CA ALA A 179 -2.65 11.51 -22.40
C ALA A 179 -2.36 12.99 -22.65
N SER A 180 -1.66 13.67 -21.73
CA SER A 180 -1.23 15.06 -21.91
C SER A 180 -0.05 15.24 -22.87
N HIS A 181 0.73 14.17 -23.13
CA HIS A 181 1.88 14.19 -24.04
C HIS A 181 1.56 13.68 -25.45
N LEU A 182 0.40 13.06 -25.64
CA LEU A 182 -0.01 12.45 -26.91
C LEU A 182 -0.94 13.36 -27.69
N THR A 183 -0.80 13.34 -29.01
CA THR A 183 -1.71 13.99 -29.95
C THR A 183 -3.10 13.34 -29.92
N SER A 184 -3.15 12.00 -29.87
CA SER A 184 -4.38 11.22 -29.71
C SER A 184 -4.52 10.78 -28.25
N LYS A 185 -5.53 11.34 -27.54
CA LYS A 185 -5.83 10.92 -26.17
C LYS A 185 -6.33 9.46 -26.08
N TYR A 186 -6.85 8.91 -27.18
CA TYR A 186 -7.31 7.51 -27.24
C TYR A 186 -6.16 6.51 -27.10
N ASP A 187 -4.97 6.86 -27.60
CA ASP A 187 -3.80 5.99 -27.54
C ASP A 187 -3.34 5.78 -26.09
N ALA A 188 -3.52 6.81 -25.24
CA ALA A 188 -3.24 6.71 -23.81
C ALA A 188 -4.10 5.66 -23.08
N TYR A 189 -5.33 5.41 -23.55
CA TYR A 189 -6.19 4.37 -22.99
C TYR A 189 -5.76 2.96 -23.39
N SER A 190 -5.09 2.85 -24.55
CA SER A 190 -4.58 1.59 -25.09
C SER A 190 -3.27 1.16 -24.44
N VAL A 191 -2.50 2.08 -23.84
CA VAL A 191 -1.31 1.72 -23.05
C VAL A 191 -1.72 0.85 -21.85
N ARG A 192 -1.02 -0.27 -21.68
CA ARG A 192 -1.24 -1.19 -20.54
C ARG A 192 -0.51 -0.67 -19.31
N ILE A 193 -1.26 -0.03 -18.41
CA ILE A 193 -0.73 0.55 -17.17
C ILE A 193 -1.37 -0.20 -15.99
N ALA A 194 -0.55 -0.76 -15.11
CA ALA A 194 -1.04 -1.53 -13.96
C ALA A 194 -0.05 -1.46 -12.79
N THR A 195 -0.53 -1.78 -11.57
CA THR A 195 0.39 -2.17 -10.50
C THR A 195 0.89 -3.58 -10.74
N LEU A 196 2.04 -3.95 -10.17
CA LEU A 196 2.57 -5.30 -10.32
C LEU A 196 1.57 -6.37 -9.86
N ASP A 197 0.95 -6.22 -8.68
CA ASP A 197 -0.02 -7.21 -8.18
C ASP A 197 -1.27 -7.29 -9.07
N SER A 198 -1.72 -6.17 -9.64
CA SER A 198 -2.86 -6.16 -10.57
C SER A 198 -2.51 -6.82 -11.90
N PHE A 199 -1.26 -6.66 -12.36
CA PHE A 199 -0.75 -7.30 -13.55
C PHE A 199 -0.59 -8.82 -13.34
N ALA A 200 -0.04 -9.22 -12.20
CA ALA A 200 0.10 -10.61 -11.79
C ALA A 200 -1.27 -11.31 -11.73
N TRP A 201 -2.24 -10.71 -11.05
CA TRP A 201 -3.62 -11.22 -11.00
C TRP A 201 -4.21 -11.40 -12.40
N LYS A 202 -3.97 -10.46 -13.32
CA LYS A 202 -4.49 -10.55 -14.71
C LYS A 202 -3.85 -11.70 -15.49
N ILE A 203 -2.58 -12.00 -15.27
CA ILE A 203 -1.93 -13.19 -15.84
C ILE A 203 -2.56 -14.43 -15.22
N ASN A 204 -2.54 -14.53 -13.89
CA ASN A 204 -3.02 -15.71 -13.18
C ASN A 204 -4.48 -16.05 -13.55
N SER A 205 -5.41 -15.11 -13.39
CA SER A 205 -6.83 -15.30 -13.74
C SER A 205 -7.12 -15.45 -15.23
N GLY A 206 -6.17 -15.12 -16.11
CA GLY A 206 -6.32 -15.26 -17.56
C GLY A 206 -5.84 -16.61 -18.11
N PHE A 207 -4.98 -17.31 -17.37
CA PHE A 207 -4.31 -18.55 -17.82
C PHE A 207 -4.49 -19.73 -16.85
N ASP A 208 -5.02 -19.50 -15.65
CA ASP A 208 -5.36 -20.53 -14.67
C ASP A 208 -6.86 -20.46 -14.32
N GLU A 209 -7.62 -21.49 -14.69
CA GLU A 209 -9.06 -21.61 -14.43
C GLU A 209 -9.37 -21.80 -12.94
N GLU A 210 -8.40 -22.24 -12.13
CA GLU A 210 -8.52 -22.41 -10.68
C GLU A 210 -8.07 -21.16 -9.90
N ALA A 211 -7.62 -20.11 -10.59
CA ALA A 211 -7.12 -18.89 -9.98
C ALA A 211 -8.15 -18.29 -9.00
N CYS A 212 -7.80 -18.29 -7.72
CA CYS A 212 -8.62 -17.75 -6.64
C CYS A 212 -7.84 -16.66 -5.89
N LEU A 213 -8.52 -15.54 -5.57
CA LEU A 213 -7.98 -14.57 -4.63
C LEU A 213 -8.15 -15.13 -3.22
N ASP A 214 -7.21 -15.96 -2.76
CA ASP A 214 -7.15 -16.47 -1.39
C ASP A 214 -6.66 -15.41 -0.39
N GLY A 215 -7.04 -14.14 -0.56
CA GLY A 215 -6.71 -13.03 0.35
C GLY A 215 -5.22 -12.69 0.52
N SER A 216 -4.31 -13.51 0.01
CA SER A 216 -2.86 -13.37 0.13
C SER A 216 -2.28 -12.87 -1.19
N PHE A 217 -1.89 -11.58 -1.23
CA PHE A 217 -1.22 -11.02 -2.42
C PHE A 217 0.07 -11.77 -2.77
N GLU A 218 0.76 -12.34 -1.78
CA GLU A 218 2.00 -13.10 -1.99
C GLU A 218 1.75 -14.40 -2.76
N ASN A 219 0.71 -15.16 -2.41
CA ASN A 219 0.39 -16.43 -3.08
C ASN A 219 0.14 -16.22 -4.59
N ASN A 220 -0.52 -15.11 -4.93
CA ASN A 220 -0.75 -14.74 -6.33
C ASN A 220 0.54 -14.37 -7.07
N ILE A 221 1.49 -13.71 -6.42
CA ILE A 221 2.81 -13.40 -7.02
C ILE A 221 3.56 -14.71 -7.30
N ASP A 222 3.58 -15.64 -6.35
CA ASP A 222 4.27 -16.93 -6.50
C ASP A 222 3.67 -17.79 -7.61
N ALA A 223 2.34 -17.92 -7.63
CA ALA A 223 1.63 -18.62 -8.70
C ALA A 223 1.93 -18.02 -10.08
N THR A 224 1.95 -16.68 -10.17
CA THR A 224 2.28 -15.98 -11.41
C THR A 224 3.72 -16.26 -11.85
N ILE A 225 4.70 -16.27 -10.92
CA ILE A 225 6.09 -16.60 -11.25
C ILE A 225 6.18 -18.00 -11.86
N ASP A 226 5.47 -18.97 -11.28
CA ASP A 226 5.46 -20.34 -11.77
C ASP A 226 4.82 -20.45 -13.16
N LEU A 227 3.71 -19.74 -13.42
CA LEU A 227 3.10 -19.64 -14.75
C LEU A 227 4.05 -19.02 -15.77
N VAL A 228 4.67 -17.88 -15.47
CA VAL A 228 5.63 -17.20 -16.36
C VAL A 228 6.81 -18.11 -16.74
N ARG A 229 7.22 -18.99 -15.82
CA ARG A 229 8.32 -19.93 -16.06
C ARG A 229 7.93 -21.09 -16.95
N ARG A 230 6.73 -21.66 -16.77
CA ARG A 230 6.36 -22.98 -17.32
C ARG A 230 5.35 -22.94 -18.47
N ASP A 231 4.49 -21.93 -18.50
CA ASP A 231 3.37 -21.88 -19.43
C ASP A 231 3.73 -21.18 -20.76
N GLU A 232 3.52 -21.88 -21.88
CA GLU A 232 3.87 -21.39 -23.22
C GLU A 232 2.96 -20.27 -23.70
N ASP A 233 1.69 -20.27 -23.32
CA ASP A 233 0.72 -19.23 -23.70
C ASP A 233 1.01 -17.94 -22.95
N VAL A 234 1.41 -18.04 -21.67
CA VAL A 234 1.92 -16.89 -20.90
C VAL A 234 3.18 -16.35 -21.55
N PHE A 235 4.13 -17.19 -21.94
CA PHE A 235 5.31 -16.73 -22.68
C PHE A 235 4.92 -16.00 -23.98
N TYR A 236 4.03 -16.59 -24.77
CA TYR A 236 3.55 -15.97 -26.01
C TYR A 236 2.89 -14.62 -25.74
N HIS A 237 2.09 -14.51 -24.67
CA HIS A 237 1.48 -13.25 -24.25
C HIS A 237 2.52 -12.17 -23.88
N LEU A 238 3.52 -12.54 -23.07
CA LEU A 238 4.62 -11.65 -22.64
C LEU A 238 5.48 -11.21 -23.83
N SER A 239 5.75 -12.12 -24.77
CA SER A 239 6.57 -11.84 -25.96
C SER A 239 5.97 -10.78 -26.89
N LYS A 240 4.67 -10.47 -26.78
CA LYS A 240 4.00 -9.44 -27.61
C LYS A 240 4.31 -8.01 -27.19
N ALA A 241 4.94 -7.79 -26.04
CA ALA A 241 5.30 -6.46 -25.61
C ALA A 241 6.51 -5.95 -26.39
N ASP A 242 6.38 -4.78 -27.01
CA ASP A 242 7.46 -4.10 -27.73
C ASP A 242 8.34 -3.31 -26.73
N HIS A 243 7.75 -2.87 -25.61
CA HIS A 243 8.48 -2.14 -24.58
C HIS A 243 7.88 -2.34 -23.18
N LEU A 244 8.73 -2.54 -22.17
CA LEU A 244 8.35 -2.57 -20.76
C LEU A 244 8.96 -1.38 -20.01
N ILE A 245 8.12 -0.65 -19.27
CA ILE A 245 8.55 0.44 -18.38
C ILE A 245 8.21 0.06 -16.95
N VAL A 246 9.17 0.24 -16.05
CA VAL A 246 9.01 -0.04 -14.62
C VAL A 246 9.30 1.24 -13.84
N ASP A 247 8.29 1.79 -13.18
CA ASP A 247 8.42 2.95 -12.29
C ASP A 247 8.58 2.51 -10.82
N GLU A 248 9.23 3.35 -10.02
CA GLU A 248 9.52 3.08 -8.60
C GLU A 248 10.20 1.72 -8.35
N ALA A 249 11.12 1.33 -9.25
CA ALA A 249 11.69 -0.02 -9.25
C ALA A 249 12.45 -0.39 -7.98
N GLN A 250 12.94 0.59 -7.22
CA GLN A 250 13.58 0.34 -5.93
C GLN A 250 12.64 -0.28 -4.87
N ASP A 251 11.32 -0.20 -5.08
CA ASP A 251 10.32 -0.74 -4.15
C ASP A 251 9.96 -2.20 -4.47
N PHE A 252 10.45 -2.76 -5.58
CA PHE A 252 10.36 -4.18 -5.86
C PHE A 252 11.52 -4.91 -5.19
N ILE A 253 11.18 -5.75 -4.21
CA ILE A 253 12.06 -6.65 -3.44
C ILE A 253 11.46 -8.07 -3.42
N GLY A 254 12.18 -9.07 -2.89
CA GLY A 254 11.65 -10.43 -2.74
C GLY A 254 11.10 -11.02 -4.04
N ASN A 255 9.94 -11.67 -3.97
CA ASN A 255 9.29 -12.29 -5.13
C ASN A 255 8.72 -11.28 -6.14
N ARG A 256 8.40 -10.05 -5.73
CA ARG A 256 8.01 -9.00 -6.68
C ARG A 256 9.15 -8.63 -7.63
N ALA A 257 10.37 -8.49 -7.11
CA ALA A 257 11.56 -8.29 -7.95
C ALA A 257 11.81 -9.51 -8.85
N THR A 258 11.62 -10.73 -8.33
CA THR A 258 11.74 -11.97 -9.10
C THR A 258 10.77 -11.99 -10.28
N LEU A 259 9.49 -11.69 -10.04
CA LEU A 259 8.46 -11.67 -11.09
C LEU A 259 8.80 -10.70 -12.22
N VAL A 260 9.23 -9.48 -11.89
CA VAL A 260 9.61 -8.49 -12.92
C VAL A 260 10.79 -8.97 -13.74
N LEU A 261 11.80 -9.61 -13.13
CA LEU A 261 12.94 -10.18 -13.86
C LEU A 261 12.52 -11.33 -14.78
N GLU A 262 11.64 -12.21 -14.32
CA GLU A 262 11.10 -13.30 -15.16
C GLU A 262 10.32 -12.74 -16.35
N ILE A 263 9.52 -11.69 -16.15
CA ILE A 263 8.84 -10.99 -17.25
C ILE A 263 9.87 -10.44 -18.24
N ILE A 264 10.89 -9.71 -17.77
CA ILE A 264 11.96 -9.16 -18.62
C ILE A 264 12.65 -10.26 -19.44
N ASN A 265 12.91 -11.42 -18.84
CA ASN A 265 13.56 -12.55 -19.52
C ASN A 265 12.69 -13.20 -20.60
N LYS A 266 11.38 -12.99 -20.57
CA LYS A 266 10.39 -13.57 -21.50
C LYS A 266 10.03 -12.60 -22.65
N LEU A 267 10.51 -11.36 -22.60
CA LEU A 267 10.36 -10.40 -23.70
C LEU A 267 11.21 -10.81 -24.91
N GLN A 268 10.81 -10.35 -26.10
CA GLN A 268 11.59 -10.56 -27.32
C GLN A 268 12.94 -9.83 -27.25
N GLU A 269 13.94 -10.28 -28.02
CA GLU A 269 15.28 -9.71 -27.99
C GLU A 269 15.31 -8.22 -28.39
N ASN A 270 14.46 -7.83 -29.34
CA ASN A 270 14.26 -6.47 -29.81
C ASN A 270 13.27 -5.65 -28.98
N ALA A 271 12.73 -6.20 -27.89
CA ALA A 271 11.87 -5.45 -26.98
C ALA A 271 12.74 -4.61 -26.03
N GLY A 272 12.38 -3.33 -25.89
CA GLY A 272 13.08 -2.43 -24.97
C GLY A 272 12.57 -2.55 -23.54
N VAL A 273 13.41 -2.14 -22.59
CA VAL A 273 13.07 -2.12 -21.16
C VAL A 273 13.60 -0.84 -20.53
N THR A 274 12.76 -0.06 -19.87
CA THR A 274 13.20 1.15 -19.15
C THR A 274 12.80 1.05 -17.69
N VAL A 275 13.79 0.97 -16.81
CA VAL A 275 13.60 0.82 -15.37
C VAL A 275 14.01 2.08 -14.65
N PHE A 276 13.06 2.77 -14.03
CA PHE A 276 13.29 3.99 -13.29
C PHE A 276 13.38 3.70 -11.78
N ALA A 277 14.44 4.20 -11.12
CA ALA A 277 14.68 3.93 -9.72
C ALA A 277 15.33 5.09 -8.95
N ASP A 278 15.05 5.17 -7.65
CA ASP A 278 15.83 5.96 -6.70
C ASP A 278 16.15 5.13 -5.45
N GLU A 279 17.29 4.45 -5.43
CA GLU A 279 17.66 3.57 -4.32
C GLU A 279 17.81 4.31 -2.97
N ALA A 280 18.08 5.62 -2.99
CA ALA A 280 18.10 6.44 -1.78
C ALA A 280 16.71 6.55 -1.12
N GLN A 281 15.63 6.25 -1.86
CA GLN A 281 14.27 6.23 -1.36
C GLN A 281 13.75 4.81 -1.06
N ALA A 282 14.55 3.75 -1.14
CA ALA A 282 14.11 2.38 -0.89
C ALA A 282 13.85 2.13 0.61
N ILE A 283 12.59 2.16 1.07
CA ILE A 283 12.21 2.06 2.49
C ILE A 283 11.10 1.01 2.76
N TYR A 284 10.96 0.02 1.88
CA TYR A 284 10.00 -1.08 2.05
C TYR A 284 10.66 -2.40 2.41
N GLY A 285 11.95 -2.39 2.80
CA GLY A 285 12.74 -3.59 3.09
C GLY A 285 12.13 -4.48 4.18
N PHE A 286 11.41 -3.88 5.14
CA PHE A 286 10.66 -4.60 6.18
C PHE A 286 9.54 -5.51 5.65
N SER A 287 9.14 -5.40 4.38
CA SER A 287 8.02 -6.17 3.81
C SER A 287 8.41 -7.61 3.42
N ILE A 288 9.70 -7.97 3.55
CA ILE A 288 10.18 -9.33 3.28
C ILE A 288 9.70 -10.25 4.40
N GLY A 289 8.98 -11.32 4.05
CA GLY A 289 8.52 -12.31 5.02
C GLY A 289 9.69 -13.09 5.62
N ASP A 290 9.53 -13.56 6.88
CA ASP A 290 10.56 -14.32 7.60
C ASP A 290 11.07 -15.56 6.84
N SER A 291 10.25 -16.13 5.93
CA SER A 291 10.61 -17.27 5.08
C SER A 291 11.48 -16.93 3.87
N GLU A 292 11.50 -15.67 3.43
CA GLU A 292 12.30 -15.20 2.29
C GLU A 292 13.68 -14.67 2.68
N ALA A 293 13.86 -14.33 3.96
CA ALA A 293 15.07 -13.68 4.50
C ALA A 293 16.36 -14.50 4.34
N ASP A 294 16.27 -15.81 4.10
CA ASP A 294 17.42 -16.71 4.00
C ASP A 294 18.08 -16.75 2.61
N SER A 295 17.49 -16.11 1.58
CA SER A 295 18.11 -16.00 0.24
C SER A 295 19.01 -14.76 0.13
N PRO A 296 20.26 -14.88 -0.38
CA PRO A 296 21.15 -13.74 -0.61
C PRO A 296 20.56 -12.64 -1.51
N ASP A 297 19.61 -13.01 -2.37
CA ASP A 297 18.97 -12.08 -3.31
C ASP A 297 17.67 -11.47 -2.77
N ALA A 298 17.09 -12.00 -1.68
CA ALA A 298 15.78 -11.54 -1.20
C ALA A 298 15.78 -10.07 -0.78
N SER A 299 16.89 -9.60 -0.18
CA SER A 299 17.09 -8.21 0.24
C SER A 299 17.44 -7.25 -0.91
N ARG A 300 17.84 -7.78 -2.07
CA ARG A 300 18.22 -6.95 -3.22
C ARG A 300 16.98 -6.39 -3.91
N THR A 301 17.01 -5.09 -4.16
CA THR A 301 16.00 -4.41 -4.98
C THR A 301 16.11 -4.81 -6.45
N LEU A 302 15.06 -4.61 -7.23
CA LEU A 302 15.08 -4.88 -8.67
C LEU A 302 16.26 -4.20 -9.40
N PRO A 303 16.57 -2.89 -9.20
CA PRO A 303 17.76 -2.25 -9.77
C PRO A 303 19.06 -3.00 -9.48
N GLN A 304 19.24 -3.43 -8.22
CA GLN A 304 20.45 -4.16 -7.81
C GLN A 304 20.57 -5.50 -8.53
N ARG A 305 19.45 -6.23 -8.67
CA ARG A 305 19.42 -7.50 -9.42
C ARG A 305 19.66 -7.30 -10.93
N ILE A 306 19.15 -6.21 -11.52
CA ILE A 306 19.38 -5.86 -12.93
C ILE A 306 20.86 -5.61 -13.18
N ARG A 307 21.55 -4.85 -12.30
CA ARG A 307 22.99 -4.58 -12.45
C ARG A 307 23.83 -5.84 -12.48
N VAL A 308 23.46 -6.86 -11.71
CA VAL A 308 24.15 -8.16 -11.72
C VAL A 308 24.09 -8.85 -13.08
N GLN A 309 23.01 -8.67 -13.85
CA GLN A 309 22.88 -9.27 -15.18
C GLN A 309 23.74 -8.57 -16.25
N ASN A 310 24.15 -7.31 -16.04
CA ASN A 310 24.97 -6.52 -16.95
C ASN A 310 24.42 -6.45 -18.40
N ARG A 311 23.08 -6.32 -18.54
CA ARG A 311 22.37 -6.23 -19.84
C ARG A 311 21.74 -4.87 -20.12
N PHE A 312 21.94 -3.90 -19.22
CA PHE A 312 21.28 -2.61 -19.24
C PHE A 312 22.33 -1.49 -19.30
N GLU A 313 22.04 -0.47 -20.10
CA GLU A 313 22.77 0.80 -20.07
C GLU A 313 22.29 1.61 -18.86
N GLU A 314 23.23 2.05 -18.03
CA GLU A 314 22.92 2.92 -16.90
C GLU A 314 22.98 4.39 -17.30
N THR A 315 21.96 5.14 -16.91
CA THR A 315 21.87 6.59 -17.13
C THR A 315 21.27 7.26 -15.90
N GLU A 316 21.56 8.53 -15.71
CA GLU A 316 21.12 9.30 -14.54
C GLU A 316 20.40 10.58 -14.96
N LEU A 317 19.25 10.85 -14.34
CA LEU A 317 18.59 12.14 -14.42
C LEU A 317 19.24 13.10 -13.42
N THR A 318 19.83 14.18 -13.91
CA THR A 318 20.75 15.01 -13.12
C THR A 318 20.14 16.33 -12.62
N THR A 319 19.15 16.88 -13.35
CA THR A 319 18.60 18.20 -13.04
C THR A 319 17.38 18.10 -12.14
N ILE A 320 17.35 18.89 -11.05
CA ILE A 320 16.22 18.96 -10.13
C ILE A 320 15.26 20.07 -10.54
N HIS A 321 14.02 19.68 -10.85
CA HIS A 321 12.94 20.56 -11.32
C HIS A 321 11.86 20.81 -10.26
N ARG A 322 11.78 19.98 -9.21
CA ARG A 322 10.72 20.06 -8.18
C ARG A 322 10.78 21.32 -7.31
N THR A 323 11.97 21.86 -7.08
CA THR A 323 12.19 22.92 -6.09
C THR A 323 13.14 23.99 -6.59
N SER A 324 12.93 25.23 -6.14
CA SER A 324 13.87 26.33 -6.29
C SER A 324 14.74 26.55 -5.05
N SER A 325 14.43 25.93 -3.89
CA SER A 325 15.22 26.06 -2.66
C SER A 325 16.61 25.45 -2.85
N LEU A 326 17.64 26.25 -2.56
CA LEU A 326 19.04 25.81 -2.63
C LEU A 326 19.34 24.71 -1.61
N GLY A 327 18.74 24.81 -0.41
CA GLY A 327 18.87 23.81 0.65
C GLY A 327 18.29 22.46 0.22
N LEU A 328 17.06 22.47 -0.32
CA LEU A 328 16.44 21.26 -0.84
C LEU A 328 17.19 20.66 -2.03
N LYS A 329 17.70 21.48 -2.97
CA LYS A 329 18.56 20.98 -4.06
C LYS A 329 19.82 20.31 -3.53
N SER A 330 20.46 20.89 -2.51
CA SER A 330 21.63 20.31 -1.86
C SER A 330 21.33 18.98 -1.16
N ILE A 331 20.14 18.83 -0.59
CA ILE A 331 19.68 17.55 -0.03
C ILE A 331 19.45 16.53 -1.15
N PHE A 332 18.68 16.89 -2.18
CA PHE A 332 18.21 15.97 -3.23
C PHE A 332 19.35 15.39 -4.07
N GLN A 333 20.47 16.12 -4.18
CA GLN A 333 21.64 15.67 -4.93
C GLN A 333 22.83 15.33 -4.01
N GLY A 334 23.29 16.30 -3.21
CA GLY A 334 24.49 16.15 -2.39
C GLY A 334 24.31 15.13 -1.27
N THR A 335 23.31 15.32 -0.40
CA THR A 335 23.02 14.37 0.68
C THR A 335 22.58 13.01 0.13
N ARG A 336 21.87 12.98 -1.01
CA ARG A 336 21.52 11.73 -1.71
C ARG A 336 22.73 10.87 -2.04
N HIS A 337 23.84 11.46 -2.50
CA HIS A 337 25.05 10.71 -2.82
C HIS A 337 25.56 9.93 -1.60
N GLU A 338 25.66 10.58 -0.45
CA GLU A 338 26.10 9.95 0.80
C GLU A 338 25.09 8.91 1.33
N VAL A 339 23.78 9.10 1.07
CA VAL A 339 22.76 8.08 1.37
C VAL A 339 22.98 6.80 0.55
N LEU A 340 23.43 6.91 -0.70
CA LEU A 340 23.69 5.77 -1.58
C LEU A 340 25.00 5.04 -1.29
N GLU A 341 25.99 5.71 -0.70
CA GLU A 341 27.30 5.11 -0.40
C GLU A 341 27.21 3.97 0.62
N GLU A 342 27.86 2.83 0.34
CA GLU A 342 27.98 1.76 1.34
C GLU A 342 28.86 2.20 2.52
N SER A 343 28.45 1.84 3.75
CA SER A 343 29.22 2.19 4.96
C SER A 343 29.20 1.07 5.98
N SER A 344 30.37 0.74 6.52
CA SER A 344 30.48 -0.15 7.69
C SER A 344 30.08 0.52 9.00
N HIS A 345 29.94 1.85 9.02
CA HIS A 345 29.59 2.66 10.19
C HIS A 345 28.20 3.29 10.02
N THR A 346 27.18 2.45 9.85
CA THR A 346 25.80 2.83 9.50
C THR A 346 25.16 3.81 10.51
N LEU A 347 25.44 3.67 11.81
CA LEU A 347 24.98 4.61 12.84
C LEU A 347 25.59 6.03 12.67
N SER A 348 26.90 6.12 12.43
CA SER A 348 27.57 7.41 12.20
C SER A 348 27.08 8.07 10.93
N LYS A 349 26.85 7.28 9.87
CA LYS A 349 26.24 7.73 8.62
C LYS A 349 24.85 8.31 8.88
N TYR A 350 23.99 7.61 9.62
CA TYR A 350 22.66 8.11 10.00
C TYR A 350 22.72 9.49 10.66
N HIS A 351 23.59 9.66 11.66
CA HIS A 351 23.73 10.93 12.37
C HIS A 351 24.21 12.06 11.45
N ASN A 352 25.23 11.79 10.63
CA ASN A 352 25.72 12.75 9.65
C ASN A 352 24.63 13.17 8.65
N ILE A 353 23.83 12.24 8.14
CA ILE A 353 22.74 12.56 7.21
C ILE A 353 21.66 13.40 7.90
N CYS A 354 21.29 13.08 9.14
CA CYS A 354 20.34 13.90 9.91
C CYS A 354 20.87 15.32 10.12
N ASP A 355 22.14 15.47 10.48
CA ASP A 355 22.78 16.78 10.68
C ASP A 355 22.84 17.57 9.37
N GLN A 356 23.10 16.92 8.23
CA GLN A 356 23.04 17.58 6.93
C GLN A 356 21.64 18.03 6.55
N ILE A 357 20.63 17.17 6.70
CA ILE A 357 19.22 17.52 6.43
C ILE A 357 18.85 18.73 7.28
N ARG A 358 19.22 18.70 8.56
CA ARG A 358 18.96 19.78 9.50
C ARG A 358 19.65 21.08 9.09
N ASN A 359 20.95 21.03 8.78
CA ASN A 359 21.75 22.20 8.42
C ASN A 359 21.36 22.80 7.06
N LYS A 360 20.76 22.01 6.17
CA LYS A 360 20.30 22.43 4.84
C LYS A 360 18.80 22.75 4.79
N ALA A 361 18.07 22.59 5.89
CA ALA A 361 16.66 22.94 5.97
C ALA A 361 16.47 24.46 5.94
N ASP A 362 15.32 24.93 5.43
CA ASP A 362 14.99 26.35 5.38
C ASP A 362 14.75 26.90 6.80
N PHE A 363 14.22 26.07 7.69
CA PHE A 363 14.06 26.37 9.11
C PHE A 363 14.44 25.17 9.98
N MET A 364 15.08 25.44 11.13
CA MET A 364 15.35 24.44 12.14
C MET A 364 15.03 24.97 13.53
N ASP A 365 14.52 24.10 14.39
CA ASP A 365 14.25 24.39 15.80
C ASP A 365 14.83 23.26 16.67
N ASP A 366 15.54 23.65 17.74
CA ASP A 366 16.10 22.74 18.73
C ASP A 366 15.07 22.31 19.79
N ASP A 367 13.93 22.98 19.84
CA ASP A 367 12.84 22.63 20.72
C ASP A 367 12.06 21.41 20.21
N GLU A 368 11.36 20.77 21.14
CA GLU A 368 10.43 19.69 20.81
C GLU A 368 9.30 20.26 19.94
N PHE A 369 8.94 19.54 18.88
CA PHE A 369 7.88 19.92 17.96
C PHE A 369 6.56 20.25 18.69
N ASP A 370 6.02 21.43 18.45
CA ASP A 370 4.71 21.87 18.94
C ASP A 370 3.65 21.80 17.82
N PRO A 371 2.76 20.80 17.82
CA PRO A 371 1.73 20.64 16.80
C PRO A 371 0.77 21.84 16.68
N LEU A 372 0.61 22.63 17.75
CA LEU A 372 -0.29 23.80 17.74
C LEU A 372 0.26 24.97 16.93
N ARG A 373 1.56 24.93 16.58
CA ARG A 373 2.20 25.93 15.71
C ARG A 373 2.11 25.60 14.21
N LEU A 374 1.55 24.44 13.85
CA LEU A 374 1.37 24.07 12.45
C LEU A 374 0.36 25.01 11.75
N PRO A 375 0.70 25.56 10.57
CA PRO A 375 -0.27 26.26 9.74
C PRO A 375 -1.47 25.37 9.43
N GLN A 376 -2.65 25.96 9.46
CA GLN A 376 -3.91 25.28 9.18
C GLN A 376 -4.19 25.24 7.67
N GLU A 377 -3.21 24.72 6.92
CA GLU A 377 -3.23 24.68 5.46
C GLU A 377 -3.19 23.22 4.96
N ASP A 378 -3.90 22.96 3.87
CA ASP A 378 -3.98 21.62 3.28
C ASP A 378 -2.67 21.16 2.62
N SER A 379 -1.80 22.12 2.29
CA SER A 379 -0.52 21.94 1.61
C SER A 379 0.62 21.52 2.54
N CYS A 380 0.38 21.39 3.85
CA CYS A 380 1.39 21.10 4.85
C CYS A 380 1.42 19.63 5.28
N PHE A 381 2.61 19.04 5.36
CA PHE A 381 2.84 17.74 6.00
C PHE A 381 3.64 17.91 7.29
N ALA A 382 3.20 17.28 8.37
CA ALA A 382 4.03 17.01 9.53
C ALA A 382 4.39 15.52 9.56
N LEU A 383 5.67 15.22 9.41
CA LEU A 383 6.17 13.86 9.19
C LEU A 383 6.93 13.36 10.41
N PHE A 384 6.55 12.17 10.84
CA PHE A 384 7.09 11.50 12.02
C PHE A 384 7.66 10.13 11.66
N ARG A 385 8.60 9.63 12.46
CA ARG A 385 9.16 8.29 12.27
C ARG A 385 8.13 7.20 12.57
N SER A 386 7.23 7.39 13.54
CA SER A 386 6.40 6.32 14.09
C SER A 386 4.94 6.71 14.34
N LYS A 387 4.03 5.71 14.30
CA LYS A 387 2.57 5.88 14.49
C LYS A 387 2.23 6.57 15.82
N LYS A 388 2.98 6.24 16.86
CA LYS A 388 2.85 6.81 18.21
C LYS A 388 3.04 8.34 18.26
N GLU A 389 3.97 8.87 17.48
CA GLU A 389 4.24 10.31 17.41
C GLU A 389 3.12 11.03 16.65
N VAL A 390 2.61 10.43 15.58
CA VAL A 390 1.45 10.94 14.84
C VAL A 390 0.23 11.06 15.75
N LEU A 391 -0.08 9.99 16.49
CA LEU A 391 -1.21 9.98 17.44
C LEU A 391 -1.01 10.98 18.59
N LYS A 392 0.21 11.13 19.08
CA LYS A 392 0.54 12.14 20.10
C LYS A 392 0.27 13.54 19.58
N ALA A 393 0.78 13.87 18.40
CA ALA A 393 0.56 15.17 17.77
C ALA A 393 -0.93 15.46 17.55
N SER A 394 -1.66 14.49 16.97
CA SER A 394 -3.10 14.56 16.78
C SER A 394 -3.86 14.80 18.10
N SER A 395 -3.48 14.08 19.17
CA SER A 395 -4.11 14.23 20.49
C SER A 395 -3.90 15.60 21.13
N THR A 396 -2.85 16.33 20.74
CA THR A 396 -2.60 17.71 21.16
C THR A 396 -3.47 18.69 20.36
N MET A 397 -3.73 18.39 19.08
CA MET A 397 -4.49 19.24 18.16
C MET A 397 -6.01 19.04 18.23
N LYS A 398 -6.59 18.69 19.40
CA LYS A 398 -8.02 18.31 19.51
C LYS A 398 -9.00 19.31 18.87
N ALA A 399 -8.71 20.61 18.95
CA ALA A 399 -9.57 21.67 18.44
C ALA A 399 -9.17 22.18 17.03
N SER A 400 -7.99 21.78 16.54
CA SER A 400 -7.44 22.25 15.26
C SER A 400 -7.69 21.19 14.19
N PRO A 401 -8.36 21.54 13.07
CA PRO A 401 -8.56 20.61 11.96
C PRO A 401 -7.23 20.04 11.46
N HIS A 402 -7.16 18.72 11.30
CA HIS A 402 -6.00 18.06 10.73
C HIS A 402 -6.42 16.72 10.12
N ARG A 403 -5.53 16.17 9.30
CA ARG A 403 -5.67 14.85 8.67
C ARG A 403 -4.61 13.90 9.17
N ILE A 404 -4.93 12.62 9.33
CA ILE A 404 -4.00 11.59 9.79
C ILE A 404 -3.74 10.59 8.67
N ARG A 405 -2.46 10.28 8.45
CA ARG A 405 -2.01 9.28 7.49
C ARG A 405 -0.91 8.39 8.06
N MET A 406 -1.24 7.13 8.35
CA MET A 406 -0.26 6.14 8.78
C MET A 406 -0.69 4.72 8.37
N GLY A 407 0.25 3.78 8.32
CA GLY A 407 -0.04 2.39 7.93
C GLY A 407 -1.04 1.70 8.87
N ASN A 408 -1.81 0.76 8.33
CA ASN A 408 -2.84 -0.03 9.02
C ASN A 408 -4.00 0.78 9.63
N ILE A 409 -4.20 2.02 9.17
CA ILE A 409 -5.48 2.71 9.31
C ILE A 409 -6.39 2.24 8.18
N SER A 410 -7.61 1.82 8.53
CA SER A 410 -8.65 1.54 7.54
C SER A 410 -9.03 2.84 6.83
N ALA A 411 -9.15 2.79 5.50
CA ALA A 411 -9.53 3.95 4.73
C ALA A 411 -10.91 4.45 5.18
N GLY A 412 -11.03 5.76 5.39
CA GLY A 412 -12.30 6.36 5.83
C GLY A 412 -13.35 6.31 4.73
N ILE A 413 -14.62 6.30 5.08
CA ILE A 413 -15.70 6.55 4.12
C ILE A 413 -16.02 8.05 4.14
N VAL A 414 -16.34 8.62 2.98
CA VAL A 414 -16.79 10.01 2.87
C VAL A 414 -17.93 10.32 3.87
N PRO A 415 -17.85 11.41 4.64
CA PRO A 415 -18.75 11.66 5.77
C PRO A 415 -20.18 11.94 5.34
N TRP A 416 -20.38 12.44 4.11
CA TRP A 416 -21.71 12.74 3.59
C TRP A 416 -22.60 11.51 3.53
N ILE A 417 -22.06 10.30 3.34
CA ILE A 417 -22.87 9.06 3.37
C ILE A 417 -23.50 8.89 4.76
N GLY A 418 -22.71 9.05 5.81
CA GLY A 418 -23.20 8.97 7.19
C GLY A 418 -24.21 10.08 7.50
N ALA A 419 -23.86 11.32 7.16
CA ALA A 419 -24.74 12.47 7.38
C ALA A 419 -26.07 12.35 6.64
N LEU A 420 -26.06 11.91 5.38
CA LEU A 420 -27.24 11.73 4.55
C LEU A 420 -28.12 10.56 5.01
N LEU A 421 -27.52 9.43 5.41
CA LEU A 421 -28.25 8.20 5.73
C LEU A 421 -28.60 8.05 7.21
N SER A 422 -28.06 8.91 8.08
CA SER A 422 -28.32 8.86 9.52
C SER A 422 -29.83 8.88 9.82
N GLY A 423 -30.31 7.98 10.68
CA GLY A 423 -31.72 7.96 11.08
C GLY A 423 -32.73 7.56 10.00
N ILE A 424 -32.30 7.06 8.84
CA ILE A 424 -33.23 6.48 7.85
C ILE A 424 -33.65 5.08 8.32
N ASP A 425 -34.95 4.85 8.42
CA ASP A 425 -35.59 3.58 8.81
C ASP A 425 -36.11 2.77 7.61
N GLN A 426 -36.12 3.37 6.42
CA GLN A 426 -36.65 2.77 5.20
C GLN A 426 -35.71 1.69 4.64
N SER A 427 -36.28 0.66 4.01
CA SER A 427 -35.47 -0.38 3.33
C SER A 427 -34.88 0.08 2.00
N HIS A 428 -35.44 1.14 1.40
CA HIS A 428 -35.04 1.64 0.10
C HIS A 428 -35.05 3.16 0.08
N LEU A 429 -34.12 3.75 -0.67
CA LEU A 429 -34.06 5.19 -0.93
C LEU A 429 -34.38 5.46 -2.40
N LYS A 430 -35.27 6.42 -2.70
CA LYS A 430 -35.57 6.87 -4.07
C LYS A 430 -34.81 8.15 -4.38
N SER A 431 -34.63 8.45 -5.67
CA SER A 431 -33.88 9.63 -6.11
C SER A 431 -34.49 10.96 -5.62
N ARG A 432 -35.83 11.05 -5.61
CA ARG A 432 -36.53 12.25 -5.10
C ARG A 432 -36.23 12.45 -3.61
N ASP A 433 -36.40 11.39 -2.81
CA ASP A 433 -36.16 11.43 -1.37
C ASP A 433 -34.68 11.73 -1.07
N PHE A 434 -33.75 11.17 -1.85
CA PHE A 434 -32.33 11.51 -1.79
C PHE A 434 -32.07 13.01 -2.01
N LYS A 435 -32.63 13.60 -3.08
CA LYS A 435 -32.42 15.03 -3.39
C LYS A 435 -33.02 15.93 -2.30
N THR A 436 -34.18 15.54 -1.75
CA THR A 436 -34.78 16.20 -0.58
C THR A 436 -33.86 16.14 0.62
N LEU A 437 -33.36 14.95 1.00
CA LEU A 437 -32.43 14.78 2.12
C LEU A 437 -31.11 15.51 1.92
N TRP A 438 -30.59 15.57 0.69
CA TRP A 438 -29.36 16.29 0.38
C TRP A 438 -29.44 17.77 0.76
N VAL A 439 -30.57 18.40 0.43
CA VAL A 439 -30.84 19.80 0.75
C VAL A 439 -31.17 19.97 2.22
N GLU A 440 -32.11 19.17 2.75
CA GLU A 440 -32.56 19.28 4.15
C GLU A 440 -31.46 19.05 5.18
N ARG A 441 -30.45 18.25 4.84
CA ARG A 441 -29.32 17.94 5.72
C ARG A 441 -28.06 18.73 5.41
N GLU A 442 -28.16 19.73 4.54
CA GLU A 442 -27.06 20.62 4.17
C GLU A 442 -25.78 19.84 3.83
N ILE A 443 -25.91 18.87 2.91
CA ILE A 443 -24.81 17.94 2.62
C ILE A 443 -23.67 18.58 1.82
N GLU A 444 -23.97 19.60 1.01
CA GLU A 444 -23.01 20.26 0.11
C GLU A 444 -21.64 20.57 0.76
N PRO A 445 -21.56 21.19 1.96
CA PRO A 445 -20.28 21.55 2.58
C PRO A 445 -19.42 20.36 3.03
N ILE A 446 -20.03 19.17 3.18
CA ILE A 446 -19.34 17.93 3.60
C ILE A 446 -19.23 16.90 2.47
N ALA A 447 -19.74 17.22 1.28
CA ALA A 447 -19.75 16.35 0.12
C ALA A 447 -18.36 16.17 -0.52
N GLN A 448 -17.37 17.00 -0.13
CA GLN A 448 -16.00 17.00 -0.68
C GLN A 448 -15.97 17.08 -2.21
N GLY A 449 -16.74 18.00 -2.78
CA GLY A 449 -16.80 18.20 -4.24
C GLY A 449 -17.72 17.22 -4.97
N ALA A 450 -18.34 16.26 -4.29
CA ALA A 450 -19.39 15.44 -4.91
C ALA A 450 -20.68 16.26 -5.06
N ASP A 451 -21.20 16.32 -6.29
CA ASP A 451 -22.53 16.86 -6.55
C ASP A 451 -23.64 15.81 -6.26
N PRO A 452 -24.90 16.23 -6.12
CA PRO A 452 -26.00 15.32 -5.81
C PRO A 452 -26.17 14.17 -6.83
N ASP A 453 -25.96 14.43 -8.12
CA ASP A 453 -26.22 13.44 -9.16
C ASP A 453 -25.08 12.40 -9.24
N SER A 454 -23.82 12.82 -9.09
CA SER A 454 -22.70 11.88 -8.97
C SER A 454 -22.78 11.05 -7.68
N ALA A 455 -23.10 11.69 -6.54
CA ALA A 455 -23.30 11.00 -5.27
C ALA A 455 -24.42 9.94 -5.35
N TRP A 456 -25.55 10.28 -5.99
CA TRP A 456 -26.64 9.34 -6.23
C TRP A 456 -26.23 8.15 -7.10
N LYS A 457 -25.44 8.39 -8.16
CA LYS A 457 -24.90 7.34 -9.03
C LYS A 457 -24.02 6.36 -8.26
N SER A 458 -23.17 6.87 -7.36
CA SER A 458 -22.31 6.06 -6.50
C SER A 458 -23.11 5.20 -5.53
N LEU A 459 -24.14 5.75 -4.88
CA LEU A 459 -25.04 4.97 -4.01
C LEU A 459 -25.79 3.87 -4.78
N LYS A 460 -26.24 4.15 -6.01
CA LYS A 460 -26.89 3.15 -6.87
C LYS A 460 -25.96 2.01 -7.29
N LYS A 461 -24.69 2.33 -7.56
CA LYS A 461 -23.66 1.33 -7.90
C LYS A 461 -23.46 0.37 -6.72
N LEU A 462 -23.37 0.90 -5.50
CA LEU A 462 -23.25 0.09 -4.27
C LEU A 462 -24.55 -0.63 -3.87
N GLY A 463 -25.72 -0.03 -4.11
CA GLY A 463 -27.03 -0.58 -3.74
C GLY A 463 -27.55 -1.69 -4.66
N GLY A 464 -26.75 -2.18 -5.62
CA GLY A 464 -27.07 -3.38 -6.41
C GLY A 464 -27.86 -3.13 -7.70
N GLY A 465 -27.67 -1.98 -8.37
CA GLY A 465 -28.00 -1.85 -9.81
C GLY A 465 -28.20 -0.44 -10.33
N ILE A 466 -27.32 0.02 -11.23
CA ILE A 466 -27.40 1.32 -11.91
C ILE A 466 -28.72 1.49 -12.71
N LYS A 467 -29.32 0.39 -13.18
CA LYS A 467 -30.59 0.41 -13.93
C LYS A 467 -31.83 0.51 -13.04
N LYS A 468 -31.71 0.34 -11.72
CA LYS A 468 -32.86 0.38 -10.80
C LYS A 468 -33.18 1.83 -10.38
N PRO A 469 -34.46 2.17 -10.15
CA PRO A 469 -34.88 3.52 -9.78
C PRO A 469 -34.64 3.86 -8.30
N LYS A 470 -34.25 2.87 -7.48
CA LYS A 470 -34.09 2.96 -6.02
C LYS A 470 -32.82 2.24 -5.55
N VAL A 471 -32.28 2.69 -4.43
CA VAL A 471 -31.13 2.11 -3.72
C VAL A 471 -31.66 1.18 -2.63
N ASP A 472 -31.15 -0.05 -2.57
CA ASP A 472 -31.42 -1.01 -1.48
C ASP A 472 -30.44 -0.76 -0.33
N LEU A 473 -30.95 -0.28 0.82
CA LEU A 473 -30.11 0.14 1.93
C LEU A 473 -29.45 -1.04 2.67
N ALA A 474 -30.05 -2.23 2.64
CA ALA A 474 -29.45 -3.42 3.23
C ALA A 474 -28.22 -3.87 2.43
N LYS A 475 -28.31 -3.86 1.09
CA LYS A 475 -27.18 -4.14 0.20
C LYS A 475 -26.12 -3.06 0.26
N LEU A 476 -26.53 -1.79 0.27
CA LEU A 476 -25.61 -0.67 0.45
C LEU A 476 -24.79 -0.84 1.72
N ARG A 477 -25.43 -1.10 2.87
CA ARG A 477 -24.74 -1.35 4.15
C ARG A 477 -23.78 -2.52 4.07
N LYS A 478 -24.19 -3.65 3.48
CA LYS A 478 -23.30 -4.81 3.29
C LYS A 478 -22.08 -4.46 2.45
N ASN A 479 -22.24 -3.67 1.39
CA ASN A 479 -21.15 -3.28 0.50
C ASN A 479 -20.25 -2.18 1.10
N LEU A 480 -20.81 -1.26 1.90
CA LEU A 480 -20.05 -0.28 2.69
C LEU A 480 -19.21 -0.95 3.79
N ALA A 481 -19.66 -2.08 4.32
CA ALA A 481 -18.89 -2.87 5.27
C ALA A 481 -17.71 -3.63 4.61
N ASN A 482 -17.70 -3.77 3.28
CA ASN A 482 -16.60 -4.38 2.56
C ASN A 482 -15.53 -3.32 2.24
N GLN A 483 -14.25 -3.70 2.32
CA GLN A 483 -13.13 -2.76 2.13
C GLN A 483 -12.90 -2.30 0.68
N ASN A 484 -13.59 -2.88 -0.30
CA ASN A 484 -13.38 -2.60 -1.72
C ASN A 484 -14.41 -1.58 -2.24
N LEU A 485 -14.33 -0.36 -1.71
CA LEU A 485 -15.19 0.73 -2.12
C LEU A 485 -14.64 1.50 -3.33
N PRO A 486 -15.52 2.10 -4.15
CA PRO A 486 -15.09 3.01 -5.20
C PRO A 486 -14.20 4.12 -4.62
N PRO A 487 -13.07 4.48 -5.27
CA PRO A 487 -12.13 5.49 -4.75
C PRO A 487 -12.79 6.82 -4.40
N GLU A 488 -13.82 7.22 -5.14
CA GLU A 488 -14.59 8.44 -4.91
C GLU A 488 -15.37 8.47 -3.58
N LEU A 489 -15.54 7.32 -2.91
CA LEU A 489 -16.21 7.20 -1.61
C LEU A 489 -15.24 6.96 -0.45
N VAL A 490 -13.94 6.93 -0.74
CA VAL A 490 -12.89 6.58 0.22
C VAL A 490 -12.03 7.80 0.50
N LEU A 491 -11.85 8.10 1.78
CA LEU A 491 -10.92 9.11 2.23
C LEU A 491 -9.51 8.52 2.36
N PRO A 492 -8.52 9.10 1.66
CA PRO A 492 -7.14 8.63 1.76
C PRO A 492 -6.50 8.95 3.11
N GLU A 493 -7.09 9.89 3.87
CA GLU A 493 -6.69 10.27 5.21
C GLU A 493 -7.89 10.28 6.17
N LEU A 494 -7.63 10.11 7.47
CA LEU A 494 -8.65 10.38 8.49
C LEU A 494 -8.68 11.87 8.78
N GLY A 495 -9.80 12.52 8.48
CA GLY A 495 -9.98 13.97 8.62
C GLY A 495 -10.29 14.61 7.27
N MET A 496 -10.73 15.87 7.33
CA MET A 496 -11.25 16.59 6.15
C MET A 496 -10.27 17.64 5.64
N ASN A 497 -9.80 18.49 6.55
CA ASN A 497 -9.09 19.73 6.25
C ASN A 497 -7.87 19.89 7.17
N GLY A 498 -6.97 20.78 6.80
CA GLY A 498 -5.78 21.14 7.58
C GLY A 498 -4.57 20.27 7.28
N PRO A 499 -3.48 20.43 8.05
CA PRO A 499 -2.22 19.75 7.78
C PRO A 499 -2.37 18.23 7.90
N ILE A 500 -1.57 17.50 7.11
CA ILE A 500 -1.49 16.04 7.22
C ILE A 500 -0.41 15.68 8.24
N LEU A 501 -0.81 15.03 9.33
CA LEU A 501 0.08 14.37 10.28
C LEU A 501 0.28 12.93 9.82
N GLY A 502 1.51 12.51 9.57
CA GLY A 502 1.72 11.17 9.08
C GLY A 502 3.09 10.56 9.34
N THR A 503 3.17 9.25 9.17
CA THR A 503 4.47 8.57 9.18
C THR A 503 5.19 8.81 7.86
N ILE A 504 6.52 8.91 7.90
CA ILE A 504 7.33 9.09 6.68
C ILE A 504 7.03 7.99 5.65
N HIS A 505 6.91 6.74 6.09
CA HIS A 505 6.54 5.61 5.22
C HIS A 505 5.20 5.80 4.50
N ALA A 506 4.18 6.32 5.20
CA ALA A 506 2.86 6.50 4.62
C ALA A 506 2.77 7.74 3.71
N ALA A 507 3.69 8.70 3.87
CA ALA A 507 3.82 9.89 3.04
C ALA A 507 4.67 9.66 1.78
N LYS A 508 5.36 8.52 1.67
CA LYS A 508 6.11 8.17 0.45
C LYS A 508 5.20 8.18 -0.78
N GLY A 509 5.73 8.72 -1.89
CA GLY A 509 4.98 8.94 -3.13
C GLY A 509 4.08 10.19 -3.13
N ARG A 510 4.00 10.92 -2.01
CA ARG A 510 3.32 12.22 -1.94
C ARG A 510 4.32 13.34 -1.69
N GLU A 511 3.91 14.57 -1.93
CA GLU A 511 4.74 15.76 -1.77
C GLU A 511 3.88 16.91 -1.26
N ALA A 512 4.49 17.86 -0.57
CA ALA A 512 3.83 19.01 0.05
C ALA A 512 4.63 20.29 -0.18
N GLU A 513 3.96 21.44 -0.22
CA GLU A 513 4.65 22.73 -0.33
C GLU A 513 5.54 22.96 0.89
N HIS A 514 5.01 22.65 2.07
CA HIS A 514 5.71 22.77 3.35
C HIS A 514 5.75 21.41 4.07
N VAL A 515 6.95 21.00 4.47
CA VAL A 515 7.15 19.79 5.28
C VAL A 515 7.78 20.14 6.61
N TYR A 516 7.18 19.65 7.68
CA TYR A 516 7.63 19.73 9.06
C TYR A 516 8.14 18.34 9.46
N LEU A 517 9.45 18.11 9.27
CA LEU A 517 10.10 16.84 9.56
C LEU A 517 10.54 16.78 11.01
N CYS A 518 9.98 15.83 11.77
CA CYS A 518 10.36 15.59 13.16
C CYS A 518 11.42 14.49 13.23
N LEU A 519 12.65 14.87 13.57
CA LEU A 519 13.76 13.92 13.75
C LEU A 519 13.61 13.20 15.10
N PRO A 520 13.66 11.86 15.14
CA PRO A 520 13.46 11.13 16.39
C PRO A 520 14.59 11.46 17.38
N PRO A 521 14.28 11.72 18.67
CA PRO A 521 15.29 12.10 19.66
C PRO A 521 16.21 10.94 20.04
N ASN A 522 15.77 9.70 19.81
CA ASN A 522 16.58 8.49 19.96
C ASN A 522 16.29 7.56 18.78
N VAL A 523 17.34 6.99 18.19
CA VAL A 523 17.24 5.97 17.14
C VAL A 523 17.15 4.59 17.80
N GLY A 524 16.53 3.62 17.13
CA GLY A 524 16.17 2.30 17.67
C GLY A 524 17.30 1.54 18.38
N GLY A 525 16.92 0.56 19.22
CA GLY A 525 17.85 -0.21 20.06
C GLY A 525 18.83 -1.11 19.28
N ARG A 526 19.49 -2.06 19.98
CA ARG A 526 20.59 -2.92 19.47
C ARG A 526 20.35 -3.70 18.15
N GLN A 527 19.16 -3.63 17.54
CA GLN A 527 18.77 -4.31 16.30
C GLN A 527 18.27 -3.36 15.19
N ALA A 528 18.43 -2.03 15.33
CA ALA A 528 18.00 -1.09 14.31
C ALA A 528 18.85 -1.19 13.02
N ASP A 529 18.21 -1.27 11.87
CA ASP A 529 18.85 -1.09 10.57
C ASP A 529 19.04 0.41 10.32
N TYR A 530 20.23 0.92 10.67
CA TYR A 530 20.54 2.34 10.52
C TYR A 530 20.64 2.80 9.07
N ASP A 531 20.88 1.89 8.12
CA ASP A 531 20.90 2.25 6.70
C ASP A 531 19.47 2.47 6.19
N GLU A 532 18.52 1.64 6.60
CA GLU A 532 17.10 1.90 6.37
C GLU A 532 16.65 3.20 7.05
N GLU A 533 17.00 3.42 8.33
CA GLU A 533 16.67 4.66 9.04
C GLU A 533 17.23 5.90 8.33
N THR A 534 18.43 5.80 7.77
CA THR A 534 19.06 6.87 6.98
C THR A 534 18.21 7.22 5.75
N ARG A 535 17.78 6.19 5.00
CA ARG A 535 16.88 6.38 3.84
C ARG A 535 15.53 6.92 4.25
N VAL A 536 14.98 6.51 5.40
CA VAL A 536 13.71 7.04 5.94
C VAL A 536 13.83 8.54 6.20
N MET A 537 14.88 9.02 6.88
CA MET A 537 15.04 10.47 7.12
C MET A 537 15.19 11.25 5.82
N PHE A 538 15.97 10.71 4.88
CA PHE A 538 16.11 11.28 3.53
C PHE A 538 14.77 11.36 2.78
N VAL A 539 13.95 10.28 2.82
CA VAL A 539 12.62 10.27 2.21
C VAL A 539 11.73 11.35 2.82
N GLY A 540 11.75 11.50 4.15
CA GLY A 540 11.00 12.54 4.87
C GLY A 540 11.35 13.95 4.40
N ALA A 541 12.64 14.26 4.33
CA ALA A 541 13.14 15.57 3.87
C ALA A 541 12.77 15.84 2.41
N THR A 542 12.84 14.82 1.55
CA THR A 542 12.58 14.95 0.11
C THR A 542 11.11 15.05 -0.28
N ARG A 543 10.19 15.05 0.70
CA ARG A 543 8.76 15.32 0.47
C ARG A 543 8.45 16.79 0.25
N ALA A 544 9.35 17.70 0.61
CA ALA A 544 9.13 19.13 0.48
C ALA A 544 9.34 19.61 -0.96
N LYS A 545 8.43 20.46 -1.44
CA LYS A 545 8.58 21.17 -2.72
C LYS A 545 9.19 22.55 -2.54
N SER A 546 8.67 23.32 -1.57
CA SER A 546 9.04 24.72 -1.42
C SER A 546 9.85 24.96 -0.16
N CYS A 547 9.46 24.36 0.97
CA CYS A 547 10.08 24.64 2.26
C CYS A 547 10.15 23.41 3.18
N LEU A 548 11.32 23.18 3.77
CA LEU A 548 11.58 22.16 4.78
C LEU A 548 11.84 22.80 6.14
N HIS A 549 11.03 22.42 7.12
CA HIS A 549 11.22 22.72 8.53
C HIS A 549 11.66 21.47 9.27
N VAL A 550 12.68 21.57 10.12
CA VAL A 550 13.21 20.43 10.90
C VAL A 550 13.09 20.70 12.40
N TYR A 551 12.51 19.75 13.13
CA TYR A 551 12.30 19.82 14.57
C TYR A 551 12.83 18.57 15.28
N LYS A 552 13.03 18.67 16.60
CA LYS A 552 13.18 17.47 17.44
C LYS A 552 11.81 16.83 17.67
N GLY A 553 11.74 15.51 17.50
CA GLY A 553 10.58 14.69 17.84
C GLY A 553 10.37 14.58 19.36
N PHE A 554 9.24 13.97 19.74
CA PHE A 554 8.81 13.89 21.13
C PHE A 554 9.74 13.02 22.01
N LYS A 555 10.14 13.53 23.18
CA LYS A 555 11.04 12.85 24.13
C LYS A 555 10.43 11.66 24.89
N THR A 556 9.16 11.32 24.67
CA THR A 556 8.38 10.42 25.53
C THR A 556 8.66 8.93 25.31
N SER A 557 8.56 8.15 26.41
CA SER A 557 8.67 6.68 26.38
C SER A 557 7.33 6.06 25.99
N PHE A 558 7.29 5.47 24.80
CA PHE A 558 6.15 4.74 24.29
C PHE A 558 6.42 3.23 24.33
N GLY A 559 5.39 2.44 24.57
CA GLY A 559 5.45 0.98 24.50
C GLY A 559 4.47 0.43 23.46
N ASN A 560 4.78 -0.78 22.98
CA ASN A 560 3.84 -1.63 22.25
C ASN A 560 3.55 -2.85 23.12
N ARG A 561 2.34 -3.41 23.05
CA ARG A 561 2.05 -4.70 23.71
C ARG A 561 2.57 -5.83 22.84
N ALA A 562 3.25 -6.83 23.41
CA ALA A 562 3.74 -7.98 22.65
C ALA A 562 2.58 -8.71 21.95
N GLY A 563 2.68 -8.91 20.64
CA GLY A 563 1.66 -9.58 19.82
C GLY A 563 0.56 -8.68 19.24
N GLU A 564 0.55 -7.37 19.54
CA GLU A 564 -0.39 -6.41 18.95
C GLU A 564 0.33 -5.14 18.47
N GLU A 565 -0.10 -4.55 17.34
CA GLU A 565 0.37 -3.23 16.88
C GLU A 565 -0.11 -2.05 17.75
N ARG A 566 -0.82 -2.34 18.86
CA ARG A 566 -1.44 -1.33 19.71
C ARG A 566 -0.39 -0.51 20.46
N VAL A 567 -0.48 0.81 20.28
CA VAL A 567 0.41 1.80 20.91
C VAL A 567 -0.14 2.25 22.26
N TRP A 568 0.76 2.42 23.23
CA TRP A 568 0.46 3.13 24.48
C TRP A 568 1.61 4.05 24.94
N GLU A 569 1.27 5.05 25.74
CA GLU A 569 2.20 6.01 26.36
C GLU A 569 1.95 6.05 27.87
N LYS A 570 3.03 6.03 28.67
CA LYS A 570 2.94 6.37 30.08
C LYS A 570 2.86 7.89 30.23
N ALA A 571 1.78 8.37 30.80
CA ALA A 571 1.59 9.77 31.15
C ALA A 571 1.46 9.94 32.66
N TRP A 572 1.57 11.18 33.12
CA TRP A 572 1.35 11.54 34.52
C TRP A 572 0.08 12.38 34.60
N GLY A 573 -0.90 11.92 35.36
CA GLY A 573 -2.10 12.71 35.64
C GLY A 573 -1.73 13.83 36.62
N GLN A 574 -2.31 15.02 36.46
CA GLN A 574 -2.19 16.07 37.48
C GLN A 574 -2.78 15.54 38.81
N GLY A 575 -1.91 15.15 39.74
CA GLY A 575 -2.29 14.66 41.06
C GLY A 575 -2.81 13.21 41.15
N GLN A 576 -2.85 12.44 40.06
CA GLN A 576 -3.48 11.10 40.05
C GLN A 576 -2.52 9.92 39.81
N GLY A 577 -1.21 10.15 39.91
CA GLY A 577 -0.21 9.11 39.68
C GLY A 577 -0.02 8.76 38.19
N PRO A 578 0.63 7.62 37.87
CA PRO A 578 0.88 7.22 36.50
C PRO A 578 -0.42 6.79 35.81
N VAL A 579 -0.74 7.43 34.68
CA VAL A 579 -1.85 7.08 33.80
C VAL A 579 -1.31 6.55 32.47
N ALA A 580 -2.07 5.69 31.78
CA ALA A 580 -1.70 5.21 30.45
C ALA A 580 -2.62 5.85 29.40
N ARG A 581 -2.04 6.40 28.34
CA ARG A 581 -2.79 6.76 27.12
C ARG A 581 -2.65 5.59 26.16
N VAL A 582 -3.76 5.11 25.63
CA VAL A 582 -3.80 3.93 24.76
C VAL A 582 -4.48 4.31 23.45
N GLN A 583 -3.97 3.81 22.33
CA GLN A 583 -4.65 3.89 21.04
C GLN A 583 -5.98 3.14 21.09
N ILE A 584 -7.02 3.75 20.55
CA ILE A 584 -8.36 3.17 20.36
C ILE A 584 -8.69 3.21 18.86
N GLY A 585 -9.47 2.23 18.38
CA GLY A 585 -9.90 2.10 16.99
C GLY A 585 -9.16 1.02 16.20
N CYS A 586 -8.43 0.12 16.88
CA CYS A 586 -7.90 -1.10 16.26
C CYS A 586 -9.04 -2.07 15.93
N PRO A 587 -8.90 -2.96 14.92
CA PRO A 587 -9.93 -3.95 14.60
C PRO A 587 -10.36 -4.82 15.79
N SER A 588 -9.44 -5.07 16.73
CA SER A 588 -9.71 -5.82 17.97
C SER A 588 -10.42 -5.04 19.07
N ASP A 589 -10.66 -3.73 18.89
CA ASP A 589 -11.41 -2.90 19.84
C ASP A 589 -12.93 -3.06 19.72
N ILE A 590 -13.40 -3.64 18.62
CA ILE A 590 -14.82 -3.88 18.39
C ILE A 590 -15.07 -5.37 18.56
N GLU A 591 -15.92 -5.73 19.52
CA GLU A 591 -16.36 -7.11 19.72
C GLU A 591 -17.21 -7.56 18.51
N THR A 592 -16.66 -8.41 17.66
CA THR A 592 -17.35 -8.96 16.48
C THR A 592 -18.44 -9.98 16.83
N SER A 593 -18.56 -10.36 18.11
CA SER A 593 -19.57 -11.28 18.62
C SER A 593 -20.92 -10.62 18.92
N ALA A 594 -21.06 -9.30 18.79
CA ALA A 594 -22.36 -8.66 18.89
C ALA A 594 -23.15 -8.81 17.58
N HIS A 595 -24.18 -9.64 17.64
CA HIS A 595 -25.29 -9.74 16.67
C HIS A 595 -25.73 -8.35 16.11
N PRO A 596 -26.36 -8.27 14.91
CA PRO A 596 -26.70 -7.03 14.22
C PRO A 596 -27.86 -6.23 14.85
N LEU A 597 -27.98 -6.25 16.17
CA LEU A 597 -28.97 -5.57 16.99
C LEU A 597 -28.28 -4.73 18.07
N PHE A 598 -27.43 -3.77 17.68
CA PHE A 598 -27.26 -2.59 18.54
C PHE A 598 -28.31 -1.55 18.15
N ALA A 599 -29.50 -1.80 18.70
CA ALA A 599 -30.45 -0.76 19.02
C ALA A 599 -29.82 0.19 20.05
N SER A 600 -30.09 1.50 19.88
CA SER A 600 -29.97 2.54 20.90
C SER A 600 -28.65 2.63 21.67
N VAL A 601 -27.70 3.41 21.15
CA VAL A 601 -26.85 4.23 22.02
C VAL A 601 -27.45 5.63 22.00
N PRO A 602 -28.04 6.14 23.09
CA PRO A 602 -28.42 7.53 23.16
C PRO A 602 -27.15 8.38 23.11
N CYS A 603 -27.06 9.25 22.11
CA CYS A 603 -26.18 10.40 22.14
C CYS A 603 -26.42 11.18 23.44
N ALA A 604 -25.39 11.26 24.28
CA ALA A 604 -25.17 12.41 25.14
C ALA A 604 -23.67 12.72 25.13
N PRO A 605 -23.28 14.01 24.97
CA PRO A 605 -21.89 14.39 24.88
C PRO A 605 -21.31 14.46 26.29
N HIS A 606 -20.10 13.94 26.51
CA HIS A 606 -19.18 14.62 27.44
C HIS A 606 -17.71 14.32 27.08
N PRO A 607 -16.84 15.34 27.22
CA PRO A 607 -15.44 15.28 26.81
C PRO A 607 -14.55 14.79 27.96
N ILE A 608 -13.54 13.97 27.66
CA ILE A 608 -12.24 13.92 28.37
C ILE A 608 -11.13 13.63 27.33
#